data_AF-A0A5C8VRI0-F1
#
_entry.id   AF-A0A5C8VRI0-F1
#
_cell.length_a   1.000
_cell.length_b   1.000
_cell.length_c   1.000
_cell.angle_alpha   90.00
_cell.angle_beta   90.00
_cell.angle_gamma   90.00
#
_symmetry.space_group_name_H-M   'P 1'
#
loop_
_entity.id
_entity.type
_entity.pdbx_description
1 polymer ?
#
loop_
_entity_poly.entity_id
_entity_poly.type
_entity_poly.pdbx_seq_one_letter_code
_entity_poly.pdbx_strand_id
1 'polypeptide(L)' 'MPLAAEAVRTRLRSACAEAGGIRPWAAAHGVSASLVSEVLAGRREPAERVLTPLGLRRLAHCYGPALEASA' A
#
# COMPACT_ATOMS: atom_id res chain seq x y z
N MET A 1 -13.07 -9.31 3.12
CA MET A 1 -13.22 -7.86 3.37
C MET A 1 -11.94 -7.16 2.93
N PRO A 2 -12.01 -6.11 2.10
CA PRO A 2 -10.84 -5.32 1.72
C PRO A 2 -10.24 -4.62 2.94
N LEU A 3 -8.91 -4.51 3.01
CA LEU A 3 -8.22 -3.81 4.10
C LEU A 3 -8.31 -2.30 3.90
N ALA A 4 -8.66 -1.57 4.96
CA ALA A 4 -8.57 -0.10 4.97
C ALA A 4 -7.10 0.35 4.89
N ALA A 5 -6.86 1.55 4.35
CA ALA A 5 -5.51 2.12 4.22
C ALA A 5 -4.76 2.16 5.56
N GLU A 6 -5.47 2.40 6.67
CA GLU A 6 -4.94 2.35 8.03
C GLU A 6 -4.35 0.96 8.37
N ALA A 7 -5.07 -0.10 8.06
CA ALA A 7 -4.63 -1.47 8.33
C ALA A 7 -3.40 -1.85 7.48
N VAL A 8 -3.32 -1.34 6.25
CA VAL A 8 -2.13 -1.48 5.39
C VAL A 8 -0.93 -0.78 6.03
N ARG A 9 -1.10 0.43 6.56
CA ARG A 9 -0.03 1.16 7.27
C ARG A 9 0.44 0.43 8.52
N THR A 10 -0.48 -0.16 9.29
CA THR A 10 -0.12 -0.98 10.47
C THR A 10 0.71 -2.20 10.07
N ARG A 11 0.31 -2.93 9.02
CA ARG A 11 1.10 -4.07 8.53
C ARG A 11 2.47 -3.64 8.00
N LEU A 12 2.54 -2.53 7.28
CA LEU A 12 3.80 -1.97 6.82
C LEU A 12 4.72 -1.61 8.00
N ARG A 13 4.16 -1.03 9.07
CA ARG A 13 4.92 -0.69 10.28
C ARG A 13 5.46 -1.95 10.99
N SER A 14 4.64 -2.99 11.12
CA SER A 14 5.10 -4.29 11.65
C SER A 14 6.18 -4.92 10.78
N ALA A 15 5.99 -4.95 9.46
CA ALA A 15 7.00 -5.49 8.54
C ALA A 15 8.32 -4.72 8.60
N CYS A 16 8.27 -3.39 8.75
CA CYS A 16 9.45 -2.57 8.99
C CYS A 16 10.10 -2.91 10.34
N ALA A 17 9.34 -3.12 11.41
CA ALA A 17 9.90 -3.47 12.72
C ALA A 17 10.63 -4.82 12.67
N GLU A 18 10.04 -5.84 12.06
CA GLU A 18 10.64 -7.17 11.89
C GLU A 18 11.93 -7.14 11.06
N ALA A 19 12.00 -6.25 10.08
CA ALA A 19 13.20 -6.06 9.26
C ALA A 19 14.29 -5.20 9.93
N GLY A 20 14.08 -4.68 11.15
CA GLY A 20 15.02 -3.79 11.84
C GLY A 20 14.91 -2.32 11.44
N GLY A 21 13.79 -1.93 10.82
CA GLY A 21 13.43 -0.56 10.50
C GLY A 21 13.01 -0.34 9.04
N ILE A 22 12.66 0.90 8.74
CA ILE A 22 12.20 1.32 7.40
C ILE A 22 13.30 1.12 6.34
N ARG A 23 14.55 1.51 6.64
CA ARG A 23 15.68 1.43 5.71
C ARG A 23 16.03 0.00 5.33
N PRO A 24 16.23 -0.94 6.26
CA PRO A 24 16.52 -2.33 5.91
C PRO A 24 15.35 -3.01 5.19
N TRP A 25 14.10 -2.76 5.59
CA TRP A 25 12.93 -3.27 4.87
C TRP A 25 12.90 -2.76 3.41
N ALA A 26 13.08 -1.44 3.24
CA ALA A 26 13.07 -0.81 1.93
C ALA A 26 14.20 -1.35 1.04
N ALA A 27 15.41 -1.53 1.59
CA ALA A 27 16.54 -2.12 0.87
C ALA A 27 16.28 -3.58 0.47
N ALA A 28 15.73 -4.40 1.36
CA ALA A 28 15.42 -5.81 1.11
C ALA A 28 14.39 -6.01 -0.02
N HIS A 29 13.49 -5.04 -0.21
CA HIS A 29 12.42 -5.11 -1.21
C HIS A 29 12.63 -4.18 -2.41
N GLY A 30 13.78 -3.51 -2.53
CA GLY A 30 14.09 -2.61 -3.65
C GLY A 30 13.21 -1.36 -3.71
N VAL A 31 12.73 -0.89 -2.55
CA VAL A 31 11.83 0.26 -2.41
C VAL A 31 12.61 1.44 -1.81
N SER A 32 12.25 2.68 -2.15
CA SER A 32 12.85 3.87 -1.55
C SER A 32 12.34 4.08 -0.12
N ALA A 33 13.25 4.28 0.84
CA ALA A 33 12.86 4.55 2.24
C ALA A 33 11.96 5.79 2.38
N SER A 34 12.15 6.82 1.56
CA SER A 34 11.26 7.99 1.51
C SER A 34 9.84 7.63 1.10
N LEU A 35 9.67 6.74 0.12
CA LEU A 35 8.35 6.26 -0.29
C LEU A 35 7.64 5.56 0.87
N VAL A 36 8.37 4.67 1.57
CA VAL A 36 7.82 3.94 2.73
C VAL A 36 7.42 4.92 3.84
N SER A 37 8.24 5.95 4.10
CA SER A 37 7.94 7.00 5.06
C SER A 37 6.68 7.81 4.68
N GLU A 38 6.55 8.22 3.41
CA GLU A 38 5.36 8.95 2.94
C GLU A 38 4.07 8.14 3.06
N VAL A 39 4.15 6.83 2.78
CA VAL A 39 3.03 5.89 2.93
C VAL A 39 2.65 5.72 4.40
N LEU A 40 3.64 5.56 5.29
CA LEU A 40 3.41 5.46 6.74
C LEU A 40 2.82 6.75 7.32
N ALA A 41 3.23 7.91 6.81
CA ALA A 41 2.68 9.22 7.18
C ALA A 41 1.30 9.50 6.57
N GLY A 42 0.80 8.63 5.68
CA GLY A 42 -0.48 8.80 4.99
C GLY A 42 -0.49 9.93 3.96
N ARG A 43 0.67 10.49 3.61
CA ARG A 43 0.78 11.54 2.58
C ARG A 43 0.69 10.97 1.17
N ARG A 44 0.93 9.67 1.02
CA ARG A 44 0.91 8.97 -0.25
C ARG A 44 0.17 7.65 -0.13
N GLU A 45 -0.58 7.29 -1.16
CA GLU A 45 -1.14 5.95 -1.27
C GLU A 45 -0.03 4.89 -1.43
N PRO A 46 -0.20 3.70 -0.83
CA PRO A 46 0.73 2.60 -0.99
C PRO A 46 0.77 2.13 -2.46
N ALA A 47 1.91 2.33 -3.10
CA ALA A 47 2.16 1.83 -4.45
C ALA A 47 2.25 0.29 -4.46
N GLU A 48 2.03 -0.33 -5.62
CA GLU A 48 2.11 -1.80 -5.78
C GLU A 48 3.44 -2.38 -5.26
N ARG A 49 4.56 -1.69 -5.49
CA ARG A 49 5.87 -2.12 -4.97
C ARG A 49 5.96 -2.21 -3.44
N VAL A 50 5.09 -1.53 -2.70
CA VAL A 50 4.96 -1.62 -1.23
C VAL A 50 3.94 -2.71 -0.86
N LEU A 51 2.89 -2.88 -1.66
CA LEU A 51 1.83 -3.85 -1.40
C LEU A 51 2.26 -5.30 -1.67
N THR A 52 2.95 -5.54 -2.79
CA THR A 52 3.44 -6.87 -3.18
C THR A 52 4.26 -7.57 -2.08
N PRO A 53 5.29 -6.95 -1.48
CA PRO A 53 6.05 -7.58 -0.39
C PRO A 53 5.22 -7.80 0.89
N LEU A 54 4.10 -7.09 1.06
CA LEU A 54 3.15 -7.33 2.15
C LEU A 54 2.12 -8.43 1.83
N GLY A 55 2.22 -9.06 0.64
CA GLY A 55 1.21 -10.00 0.14
C GLY A 55 -0.13 -9.34 -0.17
N LEU A 56 -0.12 -8.03 -0.43
CA LEU A 56 -1.32 -7.23 -0.69
C LEU A 56 -1.35 -6.81 -2.15
N ARG A 57 -2.57 -6.56 -2.65
CA ARG A 57 -2.81 -5.93 -3.94
C ARG A 57 -3.85 -4.84 -3.78
N ARG A 58 -3.68 -3.71 -4.48
CA ARG A 58 -4.69 -2.67 -4.53
C ARG A 58 -5.88 -3.19 -5.34
N LEU A 59 -7.06 -3.21 -4.73
CA LEU A 59 -8.30 -3.50 -5.46
C LEU A 59 -8.76 -2.19 -6.11
N ALA A 60 -9.06 -2.24 -7.40
CA ALA A 60 -9.69 -1.12 -8.08
C ALA A 60 -11.07 -0.88 -7.47
N HIS A 61 -11.35 0.35 -7.01
CA HIS A 61 -12.72 0.81 -6.82
C HIS A 61 -13.30 1.06 -8.21
N CYS A 62 -13.87 0.00 -8.80
CA CYS A 62 -14.51 0.09 -10.11
C CYS A 62 -15.85 0.82 -9.97
N TYR A 63 -16.14 1.73 -10.89
CA TYR A 63 -17.45 2.34 -11.08
C TYR A 63 -18.00 1.93 -12.45
N GLY A 64 -19.25 1.49 -12.48
CA GLY A 64 -19.98 1.16 -13.72
C GLY A 64 -20.62 2.39 -14.35
N PRO A 65 -21.16 2.29 -15.58
CA PRO A 65 -21.78 3.42 -16.27
C PRO A 65 -22.99 3.96 -15.48
N ALA A 66 -23.09 5.29 -15.37
CA ALA A 66 -24.12 5.95 -14.56
C ALA A 66 -25.51 5.98 -15.23
N LEU A 67 -25.58 5.78 -16.55
CA LEU A 67 -26.80 5.64 -17.33
C LEU A 67 -26.54 4.56 -18.37
N GLU A 68 -27.36 3.51 -18.37
CA GLU A 68 -27.45 2.62 -19.51
C GLU A 68 -27.80 3.46 -20.74
N ALA A 69 -27.11 3.20 -21.85
CA ALA A 69 -27.40 3.84 -23.12
C ALA A 69 -28.90 3.70 -23.40
N SER A 70 -29.58 4.85 -23.54
CA SER A 70 -31.00 4.96 -23.84
C SER A 70 -31.38 4.03 -25.00
N ALA A 71 -32.42 3.21 -24.77
CA ALA A 71 -33.19 2.54 -25.81
C ALA A 71 -34.47 3.35 -26.08
#